data_AF-A0A7X0JWQ7-F1
#
_entry.id   AF-A0A7X0JWQ7-F1
#
_cell.length_a   1.000
_cell.length_b   1.000
_cell.length_c   1.000
_cell.angle_alpha   90.00
_cell.angle_beta   90.00
_cell.angle_gamma   90.00
#
_symmetry.space_group_name_H-M   'P 1'
#
loop_
_entity.id
_entity.type
_entity.pdbx_description
1 polymer ?
#
loop_
_entity_poly.entity_id
_entity_poly.type
_entity_poly.pdbx_seq_one_letter_code
_entity_poly.pdbx_strand_id
1 'polypeptide(L)'
;MNIPAQDPELVELRQLIRSGSSPDSPYLIQKWLHTESCCINRRGMEPCQRCSKERQQNHFEQQFYLLLDTISDELIDPQWRCLCLDYIYRPLHTLHQLIENEQDRAHWLQLRHELSVCSHYVAAGLNQPR
;
A
#
# COMPACT_ATOMS: atom_id res chain seq x y z
N MET A 1 3.22 -23.57 -9.13
CA MET A 1 2.38 -22.43 -9.55
C MET A 1 3.23 -21.18 -9.41
N ASN A 2 3.84 -20.73 -10.51
CA ASN A 2 4.80 -19.63 -10.50
C ASN A 2 4.05 -18.30 -10.53
N ILE A 3 4.33 -17.46 -9.52
CA ILE A 3 4.13 -16.02 -9.53
C ILE A 3 4.77 -15.48 -10.83
N PRO A 4 4.14 -14.56 -11.59
CA PRO A 4 4.88 -13.91 -12.67
C PRO A 4 6.01 -13.11 -12.00
N ALA A 5 7.22 -13.67 -12.12
CA ALA A 5 8.44 -12.97 -11.83
C ALA A 5 8.50 -11.74 -12.74
N GLN A 6 8.60 -10.57 -12.09
CA GLN A 6 9.34 -9.41 -12.58
C GLN A 6 8.81 -8.80 -13.88
N ASP A 7 7.64 -8.18 -13.81
CA ASP A 7 7.43 -7.00 -14.66
C ASP A 7 8.44 -5.93 -14.18
N PRO A 8 9.47 -5.60 -14.97
CA PRO A 8 10.51 -4.66 -14.55
C PRO A 8 9.93 -3.30 -14.20
N GLU A 9 8.84 -2.90 -14.87
CA GLU A 9 8.15 -1.64 -14.60
C GLU A 9 7.52 -1.65 -13.19
N LEU A 10 6.93 -2.76 -12.76
CA LEU A 10 6.38 -2.88 -11.41
C LEU A 10 7.47 -2.87 -10.33
N VAL A 11 8.61 -3.49 -10.60
CA VAL A 11 9.76 -3.48 -9.68
C VAL A 11 10.30 -2.06 -9.54
N GLU A 12 10.47 -1.34 -10.65
CA GLU A 12 10.89 0.06 -10.66
C GLU A 12 9.89 0.94 -9.92
N LEU A 13 8.58 0.77 -10.16
CA LEU A 13 7.54 1.54 -9.47
C LEU A 13 7.58 1.31 -7.95
N ARG A 14 7.77 0.07 -7.49
CA ARG A 14 7.91 -0.22 -6.05
C ARG A 14 9.15 0.46 -5.45
N GLN A 15 10.27 0.42 -6.16
CA GLN A 15 11.51 1.09 -5.73
C GLN A 15 11.32 2.59 -5.63
N LEU A 16 10.72 3.22 -6.65
CA LEU A 16 10.43 4.66 -6.67
C LEU A 16 9.52 5.07 -5.51
N ILE A 17 8.51 4.25 -5.20
CA ILE A 17 7.63 4.50 -4.04
C ILE A 17 8.43 4.40 -2.76
N ARG A 18 9.21 3.33 -2.57
CA ARG A 18 9.96 3.11 -1.33
C ARG A 18 11.03 4.15 -1.06
N SER A 19 11.68 4.67 -2.10
CA SER A 19 12.76 5.66 -1.99
C SER A 19 12.26 7.10 -2.01
N GLY A 20 11.00 7.34 -2.41
CA GLY A 20 10.45 8.68 -2.56
C GLY A 20 11.16 9.56 -3.58
N SER A 21 11.76 8.96 -4.61
CA SER A 21 12.66 9.66 -5.56
C SER A 21 11.96 10.60 -6.55
N SER A 22 10.62 10.66 -6.56
CA SER A 22 9.83 11.49 -7.50
C SER A 22 8.62 12.17 -6.84
N PRO A 23 8.82 13.08 -5.87
CA PRO A 23 7.74 13.70 -5.09
C PRO A 23 6.70 14.47 -5.95
N ASP A 24 7.11 14.95 -7.14
CA ASP A 24 6.26 15.72 -8.07
C ASP A 24 5.34 14.85 -8.95
N SER A 25 5.39 13.53 -8.79
CA SER A 25 4.68 12.60 -9.68
C SER A 25 3.65 11.77 -8.92
N PRO A 26 2.55 12.39 -8.44
CA PRO A 26 1.57 11.71 -7.61
C PRO A 26 0.86 10.55 -8.33
N TYR A 27 0.84 10.62 -9.66
CA TYR A 27 0.30 9.57 -10.51
C TYR A 27 1.07 8.24 -10.40
N LEU A 28 2.31 8.21 -9.89
CA LEU A 28 3.11 6.98 -9.81
C LEU A 28 2.54 5.99 -8.80
N ILE A 29 2.13 6.45 -7.61
CA ILE A 29 1.48 5.60 -6.60
C ILE A 29 0.17 5.05 -7.16
N GLN A 30 -0.61 5.93 -7.80
CA GLN A 30 -1.84 5.51 -8.46
C GLN A 30 -1.56 4.47 -9.55
N LYS A 31 -0.59 4.73 -10.45
CA LYS A 31 -0.21 3.81 -11.53
C LYS A 31 0.17 2.46 -10.96
N TRP A 32 1.07 2.42 -9.98
CA TRP A 32 1.48 1.20 -9.31
C TRP A 32 0.29 0.43 -8.72
N LEU A 33 -0.59 1.08 -7.95
CA LEU A 33 -1.78 0.43 -7.37
C LEU A 33 -2.75 -0.15 -8.42
N HIS A 34 -2.80 0.42 -9.63
CA HIS A 34 -3.67 -0.08 -10.71
C HIS A 34 -3.01 -1.19 -11.54
N THR A 35 -1.70 -1.10 -11.74
CA THR A 35 -0.92 -2.06 -12.52
C THR A 35 -0.63 -3.31 -11.70
N GLU A 36 -0.31 -3.14 -10.42
CA GLU A 36 0.02 -4.26 -9.57
C GLU A 36 -1.23 -5.05 -9.19
N SER A 37 -1.19 -6.34 -9.45
CA SER A 37 -2.37 -7.19 -9.31
C SER A 37 -2.02 -8.53 -8.70
N CYS A 38 -2.98 -9.11 -7.97
CA CYS A 38 -2.81 -10.42 -7.38
C CYS A 38 -2.66 -11.53 -8.45
N CYS A 39 -3.06 -11.32 -9.72
CA CYS A 39 -2.88 -12.28 -10.81
C CYS A 39 -2.90 -11.62 -12.21
N ILE A 40 -2.37 -12.33 -13.21
CA ILE A 40 -2.18 -11.84 -14.60
C ILE A 40 -3.48 -11.31 -15.24
N ASN A 41 -4.64 -11.86 -14.89
CA ASN A 41 -5.93 -11.48 -15.48
C ASN A 41 -6.66 -10.36 -14.73
N ARG A 42 -6.01 -9.71 -13.76
CA ARG A 42 -6.60 -8.64 -12.95
C ARG A 42 -5.89 -7.33 -13.22
N ARG A 43 -6.69 -6.27 -13.36
CA ARG A 43 -6.25 -4.87 -13.25
C ARG A 43 -7.14 -4.17 -12.22
N GLY A 44 -6.63 -3.13 -11.58
CA GLY A 44 -7.38 -2.32 -10.63
C GLY A 44 -7.40 -2.90 -9.21
N MET A 45 -8.21 -2.28 -8.34
CA MET A 45 -8.14 -2.43 -6.88
C MET A 45 -9.27 -3.26 -6.24
N GLU A 46 -10.19 -3.84 -7.01
CA GLU A 46 -11.32 -4.62 -6.49
C GLU A 46 -10.99 -6.11 -6.24
N PRO A 47 -11.62 -6.78 -5.26
CA PRO A 47 -11.43 -8.20 -4.99
C PRO A 47 -11.50 -9.08 -6.25
N CYS A 48 -10.53 -9.97 -6.39
CA CYS A 48 -10.43 -10.89 -7.51
C CYS A 48 -11.34 -12.11 -7.33
N GLN A 49 -12.27 -12.35 -8.24
CA GLN A 49 -13.11 -13.55 -8.20
C GLN A 49 -12.36 -14.86 -8.49
N ARG A 50 -11.11 -14.79 -8.99
CA ARG A 50 -10.31 -15.95 -9.42
C ARG A 50 -9.22 -16.37 -8.44
N CYS A 51 -8.84 -15.50 -7.51
CA CYS A 51 -7.76 -15.78 -6.56
C CYS A 51 -8.34 -16.23 -5.23
N SER A 52 -7.62 -17.10 -4.52
CA SER A 52 -7.95 -17.39 -3.12
C SER A 52 -7.93 -16.10 -2.28
N LYS A 53 -8.76 -16.06 -1.24
CA LYS A 53 -8.79 -14.94 -0.29
C LYS A 53 -7.41 -14.65 0.30
N GLU A 54 -6.71 -15.68 0.75
CA GLU A 54 -5.36 -15.57 1.33
C GLU A 54 -4.37 -14.88 0.37
N ARG A 55 -4.42 -15.22 -0.93
CA ARG A 55 -3.58 -14.58 -1.94
C ARG A 55 -3.93 -13.10 -2.13
N GLN A 56 -5.21 -12.76 -2.06
CA GLN A 56 -5.67 -11.38 -2.16
C GLN A 56 -5.28 -10.58 -0.93
N GLN A 57 -5.49 -11.13 0.26
CA GLN A 57 -5.08 -10.54 1.54
C GLN A 57 -3.58 -10.26 1.53
N ASN A 58 -2.75 -11.27 1.23
CA ASN A 58 -1.30 -11.10 1.14
C ASN A 58 -0.88 -10.02 0.12
N HIS A 59 -1.56 -9.94 -1.03
CA HIS A 59 -1.27 -8.93 -2.04
C HIS A 59 -1.57 -7.50 -1.55
N PHE A 60 -2.74 -7.24 -0.98
CA PHE A 60 -3.08 -5.91 -0.48
C PHE A 60 -2.32 -5.54 0.80
N GLU A 61 -1.95 -6.53 1.62
CA GLU A 61 -1.06 -6.31 2.77
C GLU A 61 0.33 -5.86 2.32
N GLN A 62 0.91 -6.49 1.29
CA GLN A 62 2.19 -6.02 0.73
C GLN A 62 2.09 -4.58 0.22
N GLN A 63 0.94 -4.20 -0.34
CA GLN A 63 0.72 -2.81 -0.76
C GLN A 63 0.64 -1.87 0.42
N PHE A 64 -0.09 -2.26 1.46
CA PHE A 64 -0.22 -1.52 2.71
C PHE A 64 1.14 -1.29 3.37
N TYR A 65 1.94 -2.36 3.57
CA TYR A 65 3.24 -2.26 4.23
C TYR A 65 4.25 -1.44 3.42
N LEU A 66 4.26 -1.55 2.08
CA LEU A 66 5.14 -0.70 1.27
C LEU A 66 4.85 0.79 1.49
N LEU A 67 3.58 1.16 1.51
CA LEU A 67 3.17 2.54 1.78
C LEU A 67 3.48 2.93 3.22
N LEU A 68 3.22 2.06 4.20
CA LEU A 68 3.49 2.32 5.61
C LEU A 68 4.99 2.53 5.89
N ASP A 69 5.85 1.69 5.32
CA ASP A 69 7.30 1.80 5.41
C ASP A 69 7.79 3.11 4.81
N THR A 70 7.20 3.54 3.69
CA THR A 70 7.54 4.80 3.02
C THR A 70 7.09 6.00 3.87
N ILE A 71 5.88 5.95 4.43
CA ILE A 71 5.32 7.00 5.30
C ILE A 71 6.17 7.17 6.56
N SER A 72 6.67 6.07 7.12
CA SER A 72 7.42 6.06 8.39
C SER A 72 8.90 6.46 8.23
N ASP A 73 9.38 6.61 6.99
CA ASP A 73 10.77 6.95 6.69
C ASP A 73 10.98 8.49 6.69
N GLU A 74 11.52 9.04 7.77
CA GLU A 74 11.72 10.47 7.93
C GLU A 74 12.70 11.10 6.91
N LEU A 75 13.51 10.29 6.22
CA LEU A 75 14.41 10.75 5.18
C LEU A 75 13.69 11.04 3.86
N ILE A 76 12.46 10.54 3.71
CA ILE A 76 11.63 10.76 2.52
C ILE A 76 10.94 12.11 2.61
N ASP A 77 10.83 12.76 1.44
CA ASP A 77 10.18 14.05 1.31
C ASP A 77 8.78 14.07 1.96
N PRO A 78 8.46 15.07 2.81
CA PRO A 78 7.18 15.17 3.49
C PRO A 78 5.97 15.09 2.56
N GLN A 79 6.03 15.71 1.38
CA GLN A 79 4.94 15.69 0.42
C GLN A 79 4.69 14.29 -0.12
N TRP A 80 5.76 13.52 -0.39
CA TRP A 80 5.64 12.13 -0.80
C TRP A 80 5.03 11.26 0.30
N ARG A 81 5.44 11.47 1.56
CA ARG A 81 4.87 10.75 2.71
C ARG A 81 3.38 11.05 2.87
N CYS A 82 2.97 12.32 2.78
CA CYS A 82 1.56 12.71 2.78
C CYS A 82 0.79 12.02 1.65
N LEU A 83 1.38 11.98 0.45
CA LEU A 83 0.75 11.31 -0.68
C LEU A 83 0.60 9.80 -0.44
N CYS A 84 1.63 9.12 0.06
CA CYS A 84 1.52 7.70 0.43
C CYS A 84 0.42 7.47 1.47
N LEU A 85 0.29 8.38 2.44
CA LEU A 85 -0.77 8.35 3.46
C LEU A 85 -2.17 8.53 2.85
N ASP A 86 -2.34 9.35 1.81
CA ASP A 86 -3.62 9.47 1.11
C ASP A 86 -4.00 8.16 0.39
N TYR A 87 -3.01 7.48 -0.19
CA TYR A 87 -3.24 6.24 -0.95
C TYR A 87 -3.32 4.97 -0.09
N ILE A 88 -2.80 4.95 1.15
CA ILE A 88 -2.76 3.74 2.00
C ILE A 88 -4.15 3.23 2.40
N TYR A 89 -5.15 4.12 2.41
CA TYR A 89 -6.53 3.73 2.68
C TYR A 89 -7.13 2.85 1.58
N ARG A 90 -6.55 2.84 0.37
CA ARG A 90 -7.05 2.01 -0.73
C ARG A 90 -6.82 0.50 -0.47
N PRO A 91 -5.59 0.00 -0.26
CA PRO A 91 -5.40 -1.41 0.09
C PRO A 91 -6.10 -1.77 1.40
N LEU A 92 -6.13 -0.87 2.39
CA LEU A 92 -6.85 -1.11 3.65
C LEU A 92 -8.37 -1.25 3.47
N HIS A 93 -8.96 -0.45 2.57
CA HIS A 93 -10.38 -0.58 2.22
C HIS A 93 -10.66 -1.89 1.50
N THR A 94 -9.81 -2.30 0.55
CA THR A 94 -10.01 -3.59 -0.12
C THR A 94 -9.84 -4.76 0.84
N LEU A 95 -8.90 -4.70 1.78
CA LEU A 95 -8.77 -5.69 2.86
C LEU A 95 -10.04 -5.77 3.72
N HIS A 96 -10.67 -4.63 4.02
CA HIS A 96 -11.96 -4.61 4.73
C HIS A 96 -13.06 -5.34 3.95
N GLN A 97 -13.09 -5.21 2.61
CA GLN A 97 -14.05 -5.91 1.76
C GLN A 97 -13.85 -7.43 1.74
N LEU A 98 -12.67 -7.93 2.11
CA LEU A 98 -12.33 -9.36 2.16
C LEU A 98 -12.64 -10.02 3.52
N ILE A 99 -13.20 -9.29 4.49
CA ILE A 99 -13.53 -9.84 5.81
C ILE A 99 -14.72 -10.79 5.69
N GLU A 100 -14.51 -12.06 6.02
CA GLU A 100 -15.57 -13.08 6.05
C GLU A 100 -15.77 -13.67 7.46
N ASN A 101 -14.77 -13.55 8.33
CA ASN A 101 -14.80 -14.10 9.69
C ASN A 101 -14.10 -13.20 10.71
N GLU A 102 -14.20 -13.55 12.00
CA GLU A 102 -13.60 -12.78 13.09
C GLU A 102 -12.06 -12.71 13.03
N GLN A 103 -11.40 -13.72 12.47
CA GLN A 103 -9.95 -13.71 12.29
C GLN A 103 -9.53 -12.65 11.26
N ASP A 104 -10.23 -12.57 10.12
CA ASP A 104 -10.00 -11.53 9.12
C ASP A 104 -10.26 -10.13 9.72
N ARG A 105 -11.32 -10.00 10.54
CA ARG A 105 -11.67 -8.75 11.22
C ARG A 105 -10.61 -8.33 12.22
N ALA A 106 -10.10 -9.25 13.04
CA ALA A 106 -9.05 -8.98 14.00
C ALA A 106 -7.76 -8.53 13.30
N HIS A 107 -7.40 -9.19 12.19
CA HIS A 107 -6.25 -8.83 11.38
C HIS A 107 -6.40 -7.44 10.75
N TRP A 108 -7.56 -7.14 10.15
CA TRP A 108 -7.83 -5.81 9.62
C TRP A 108 -7.78 -4.71 10.69
N LEU A 109 -8.31 -4.98 11.89
CA LEU A 109 -8.24 -4.05 13.02
C LEU A 109 -6.79 -3.80 13.46
N GLN A 110 -5.93 -4.81 13.41
CA GLN A 110 -4.51 -4.68 13.68
C GLN A 110 -3.84 -3.73 12.68
N LEU A 111 -4.01 -3.96 11.38
CA LEU A 111 -3.45 -3.08 10.33
C LEU A 111 -3.93 -1.63 10.48
N ARG A 112 -5.22 -1.44 10.80
CA ARG A 112 -5.78 -0.11 11.05
C ARG A 112 -5.16 0.55 12.29
N HIS A 113 -4.92 -0.22 13.34
CA HIS A 113 -4.25 0.27 14.55
C HIS A 113 -2.80 0.66 14.26
N GLU A 114 -2.05 -0.17 13.53
CA GLU A 114 -0.68 0.15 13.09
C GLU A 114 -0.62 1.47 12.31
N LEU A 115 -1.51 1.65 11.33
CA LEU A 115 -1.64 2.92 10.60
C LEU A 115 -1.95 4.11 11.53
N SER A 116 -2.85 3.92 12.49
CA SER A 116 -3.21 4.98 13.46
C SER A 116 -2.02 5.38 14.32
N VAL A 117 -1.20 4.43 14.75
CA VAL A 117 0.00 4.68 15.54
C VAL A 117 1.05 5.40 14.70
N CYS A 118 1.37 4.88 13.51
CA CYS A 118 2.33 5.51 12.60
C CYS A 118 1.92 6.91 12.18
N SER A 119 0.65 7.13 11.82
CA SER A 119 0.17 8.45 11.40
C SER A 119 0.25 9.50 12.52
N HIS A 120 0.10 9.10 13.78
CA HIS A 120 0.30 9.99 14.92
C HIS A 120 1.76 10.47 15.03
N TYR A 121 2.74 9.58 14.84
CA TYR A 121 4.16 9.96 14.84
C TYR A 121 4.52 10.81 13.62
N VAL A 122 4.00 10.46 12.45
CA VAL A 122 4.24 11.20 11.21
C VAL A 122 3.65 12.60 11.29
N ALA A 123 2.46 12.78 11.87
CA ALA A 123 1.87 14.10 12.08
C ALA A 123 2.76 15.01 12.95
N ALA A 124 3.50 14.46 13.91
CA ALA A 124 4.46 15.24 14.69
C ALA A 124 5.67 15.68 13.83
N GLY A 125 6.17 14.81 12.95
CA GLY A 125 7.28 15.11 12.02
C GLY A 125 6.91 15.99 10.83
N LEU A 126 5.64 16.00 10.39
CA LEU A 126 5.15 16.84 9.29
C LEU A 126 4.89 18.30 9.72
N ASN A 127 4.72 18.57 11.01
CA ASN A 127 4.41 19.90 11.55
C ASN A 127 5.65 20.70 11.99
N GLN A 128 6.88 20.23 11.71
CA GLN A 128 8.08 21.00 12.03
C GLN A 128 8.32 22.07 10.94
N PRO A 129 8.32 23.37 11.29
CA PRO A 129 8.79 24.40 10.37
C PRO A 129 10.28 24.18 10.13
N ARG A 130 10.68 24.14 8.86
CA ARG A 130 12.09 24.18 8.44
C ARG A 130 12.77 25.46 8.93
#